data_AF-A0A016T5X6-F1
#
_entry.id   AF-A0A016T5X6-F1
#
_cell.length_a   1.000
_cell.length_b   1.000
_cell.length_c   1.000
_cell.angle_alpha   90.00
_cell.angle_beta   90.00
_cell.angle_gamma   90.00
#
_symmetry.space_group_name_H-M   'P 1'
#
loop_
_entity.id
_entity.type
_entity.pdbx_description
1 polymer ?
#
loop_
_entity_poly.entity_id
_entity_poly.type
_entity_poly.pdbx_seq_one_letter_code
_entity_poly.pdbx_strand_id
1 'polypeptide(L)'
;MLEMLTLMVEEYKSSADKSKTENLVGVINTAYERSLKRHHGFMSKQLFKLVIHAAPYRRNILKAVALGKDGLDDVCIEHIANHLDNFRINVGVLVDYYLAKKLETPAS
;
A
#
# COMPACT_ATOMS: atom_id res chain seq x y z
N MET A 1 1.11 0.18 4.58
CA MET A 1 1.06 -1.10 3.81
C MET A 1 -0.35 -1.39 3.30
N LEU A 2 -1.37 -1.42 4.17
CA LEU A 2 -2.78 -1.62 3.76
C LEU A 2 -3.23 -0.66 2.64
N GLU A 3 -3.04 0.65 2.82
CA GLU A 3 -3.37 1.66 1.80
C GLU A 3 -2.60 1.47 0.49
N MET A 4 -1.32 1.12 0.57
CA MET A 4 -0.47 0.93 -0.61
C MET A 4 -0.94 -0.27 -1.44
N LEU A 5 -1.21 -1.40 -0.79
CA LEU A 5 -1.73 -2.59 -1.47
C LEU A 5 -3.15 -2.35 -2.01
N THR A 6 -3.99 -1.62 -1.28
CA THR A 6 -5.33 -1.21 -1.73
C THR A 6 -5.23 -0.42 -3.03
N LEU A 7 -4.46 0.66 -3.03
CA LEU A 7 -4.31 1.53 -4.19
C LEU A 7 -3.62 0.82 -5.36
N MET A 8 -2.65 -0.07 -5.11
CA MET A 8 -2.02 -0.87 -6.17
C MET A 8 -3.03 -1.79 -6.86
N VAL A 9 -3.92 -2.46 -6.09
CA VAL A 9 -4.98 -3.31 -6.63
C VAL A 9 -6.00 -2.48 -7.41
N GLU A 10 -6.44 -1.35 -6.86
CA GLU A 10 -7.37 -0.43 -7.54
C GLU A 10 -6.80 0.08 -8.85
N GLU A 11 -5.56 0.56 -8.84
CA GLU A 11 -4.88 1.08 -10.04
C GLU A 11 -4.73 -0.04 -11.08
N TYR A 12 -4.28 -1.23 -10.68
CA TYR A 12 -4.16 -2.38 -11.59
C TYR A 12 -5.50 -2.74 -12.25
N LYS A 13 -6.60 -2.72 -11.48
CA LYS A 13 -7.95 -3.05 -11.98
C LYS A 13 -8.57 -1.93 -12.82
N SER A 14 -8.13 -0.69 -12.65
CA SER A 14 -8.68 0.49 -13.35
C SER A 14 -8.36 0.57 -14.84
N SER A 15 -7.31 -0.13 -15.30
CA SER A 15 -6.85 -0.09 -16.69
C SER A 15 -6.81 -1.49 -17.32
N ALA A 16 -7.30 -1.61 -18.55
CA ALA A 16 -7.09 -2.81 -19.37
C ALA A 16 -5.62 -2.91 -19.85
N ASP A 17 -4.98 -1.76 -20.10
CA ASP A 17 -3.57 -1.69 -20.43
C ASP A 17 -2.74 -1.67 -19.13
N LYS A 18 -2.21 -2.84 -18.75
CA LYS A 18 -1.46 -3.03 -17.50
C LYS A 18 -0.09 -2.35 -17.50
N SER A 19 0.43 -1.94 -18.66
CA SER A 19 1.70 -1.23 -18.74
C SER A 19 1.63 0.17 -18.12
N LYS A 20 0.45 0.80 -18.18
CA LYS A 20 0.20 2.14 -17.63
C LYS A 20 0.22 2.20 -16.10
N THR A 21 0.18 1.04 -15.46
CA THR A 21 0.06 0.91 -13.99
C THR A 21 1.31 0.28 -13.38
N GLU A 22 2.43 0.26 -14.11
CA GLU A 22 3.72 -0.31 -13.67
C GLU A 22 4.47 0.58 -12.67
N ASN A 23 4.34 1.90 -12.80
CA ASN A 23 5.01 2.86 -11.92
C ASN A 23 4.19 3.08 -10.65
N LEU A 24 4.74 2.67 -9.50
CA LEU A 24 4.05 2.75 -8.22
C LEU A 24 4.39 3.98 -7.39
N VAL A 25 5.20 4.92 -7.89
CA VAL A 25 5.57 6.13 -7.14
C VAL A 25 4.32 6.94 -6.76
N GLY A 26 3.36 7.07 -7.68
CA GLY A 26 2.08 7.74 -7.41
C GLY A 26 1.28 7.01 -6.32
N VAL A 27 1.07 5.71 -6.51
CA VAL A 27 0.39 4.83 -5.55
C VAL A 27 0.98 4.93 -4.14
N ILE A 28 2.30 4.81 -4.02
CA ILE A 28 2.99 4.82 -2.72
C ILE A 28 2.93 6.22 -2.09
N ASN A 29 3.06 7.29 -2.88
CA ASN A 29 2.89 8.65 -2.39
C ASN A 29 1.48 8.85 -1.83
N THR A 30 0.44 8.53 -2.59
CA THR A 30 -0.96 8.67 -2.13
C THR A 30 -1.21 7.82 -0.88
N ALA A 31 -0.71 6.58 -0.84
CA ALA A 31 -0.83 5.72 0.34
C ALA A 31 -0.17 6.34 1.57
N TYR A 32 1.02 6.94 1.42
CA TYR A 32 1.72 7.62 2.49
C TYR A 32 0.94 8.82 3.02
N GLU A 33 0.37 9.63 2.12
CA GLU A 33 -0.42 10.81 2.50
C GLU A 33 -1.67 10.44 3.30
N ARG A 34 -2.35 9.36 2.91
CA ARG A 34 -3.56 8.87 3.58
C ARG A 34 -3.30 8.16 4.92
N SER A 35 -2.05 7.76 5.19
CA SER A 35 -1.71 6.98 6.38
C SER A 35 -0.60 7.61 7.22
N LEU A 36 0.66 7.36 6.87
CA LEU A 36 1.80 7.63 7.75
C LEU A 36 2.19 9.11 7.84
N LYS A 37 1.89 9.93 6.82
CA LYS A 37 2.37 11.32 6.74
C LYS A 37 1.99 12.16 7.97
N ARG A 38 0.81 11.92 8.56
CA ARG A 38 0.33 12.63 9.76
C ARG A 38 1.12 12.26 11.03
N HIS A 39 1.81 11.13 11.04
CA HIS A 39 2.59 10.64 12.18
C HIS A 39 4.10 10.87 12.02
N HIS A 40 4.52 11.51 10.93
CA HIS A 40 5.93 11.76 10.63
C HIS A 40 6.30 13.22 10.87
N GLY A 41 7.37 13.45 11.62
CA GLY A 41 8.01 14.77 11.73
C GLY A 41 8.68 15.21 10.43
N PHE A 42 9.22 16.43 10.42
CA PHE A 42 9.86 17.03 9.25
C PHE A 42 10.94 16.14 8.62
N MET A 43 11.85 15.60 9.43
CA MET A 43 12.97 14.77 8.93
C MET A 43 12.47 13.50 8.24
N SER A 44 11.53 12.78 8.86
CA SER A 44 10.94 11.57 8.25
C SER A 44 10.18 11.88 6.96
N LYS A 45 9.49 13.03 6.89
CA LYS A 45 8.85 13.50 5.66
C LYS A 45 9.86 13.78 4.54
N GLN A 46 11.03 14.35 4.85
CA GLN A 46 12.06 14.60 3.84
C GLN A 46 12.76 13.31 3.39
N LEU A 47 13.05 12.39 4.32
CA LEU A 47 13.59 11.09 3.98
C LEU A 47 12.65 10.32 3.05
N PHE A 48 11.34 10.36 3.31
CA PHE A 48 10.34 9.71 2.47
C PHE A 48 10.40 10.18 1.00
N LYS A 49 10.55 11.50 0.77
CA LYS A 49 10.66 12.06 -0.59
C LYS A 49 11.89 11.56 -1.35
N LEU A 50 12.94 11.13 -0.65
CA LEU A 50 14.13 10.57 -1.29
C LEU A 50 13.94 9.09 -1.60
N VAL A 51 13.49 8.30 -0.61
CA VAL A 51 13.39 6.83 -0.75
C VAL A 51 12.31 6.38 -1.72
N ILE A 52 11.27 7.20 -1.94
CA ILE A 52 10.20 6.89 -2.92
C ILE A 52 10.74 6.68 -4.34
N HIS A 53 11.86 7.30 -4.69
CA HIS A 53 12.47 7.13 -6.02
C HIS A 53 13.08 5.74 -6.23
N ALA A 54 13.32 5.00 -5.15
CA ALA A 54 13.73 3.59 -5.20
C ALA A 54 12.53 2.62 -5.18
N ALA A 55 11.30 3.13 -5.35
CA ALA A 55 10.12 2.28 -5.42
C ALA A 55 10.25 1.26 -6.56
N PRO A 56 9.99 -0.03 -6.29
CA PRO A 56 9.99 -1.04 -7.34
C PRO A 56 8.81 -0.84 -8.30
N TYR A 57 8.97 -1.32 -9.52
CA TYR A 57 7.85 -1.48 -10.45
C TYR A 57 6.87 -2.54 -9.94
N ARG A 58 5.59 -2.41 -10.32
CA ARG A 58 4.55 -3.37 -9.94
C ARG A 58 4.93 -4.81 -10.29
N ARG A 59 5.42 -5.07 -11.50
CA ARG A 59 5.86 -6.42 -11.90
C ARG A 59 6.89 -7.03 -10.95
N ASN A 60 7.77 -6.22 -10.35
CA ASN A 60 8.79 -6.71 -9.45
C ASN A 60 8.17 -7.16 -8.12
N ILE A 61 7.16 -6.42 -7.62
CA ILE A 61 6.39 -6.83 -6.44
C ILE A 61 5.59 -8.10 -6.75
N LEU A 62 4.87 -8.13 -7.87
CA LEU A 62 4.04 -9.27 -8.26
C LEU A 62 4.88 -10.54 -8.48
N LYS A 63 6.02 -10.41 -9.13
CA LYS A 63 6.99 -11.52 -9.26
C LYS A 63 7.51 -12.00 -7.90
N ALA A 64 7.77 -11.10 -6.97
CA ALA A 64 8.22 -11.48 -5.63
C ALA A 64 7.13 -12.25 -4.86
N VAL A 65 5.87 -11.81 -4.90
CA VAL A 65 4.76 -12.54 -4.25
C VAL A 65 4.39 -13.83 -4.98
N ALA A 66 4.69 -13.91 -6.29
CA ALA A 66 4.57 -15.13 -7.10
C ALA A 66 5.74 -16.11 -6.92
N LEU A 67 6.64 -15.88 -5.95
CA LEU A 67 7.82 -16.72 -5.70
C LEU A 67 8.73 -16.85 -6.93
N GLY A 68 8.87 -15.77 -7.69
CA GLY A 68 9.70 -15.69 -8.88
C GLY A 68 9.04 -16.16 -10.17
N LYS A 69 7.80 -16.66 -10.13
CA LYS A 69 7.07 -17.10 -11.32
C LYS A 69 6.49 -15.92 -12.10
N ASP A 70 6.61 -15.98 -13.43
CA ASP A 70 6.04 -15.00 -14.34
C ASP A 70 4.60 -15.41 -14.75
N GLY A 71 3.81 -14.44 -15.23
CA GLY A 71 2.46 -14.70 -15.77
C GLY A 71 1.36 -14.94 -14.71
N LEU A 72 1.63 -14.63 -13.44
CA LEU A 72 0.67 -14.79 -12.33
C LEU A 72 0.10 -13.47 -11.82
N ASP A 73 0.31 -12.36 -12.53
CA ASP A 73 -0.07 -11.01 -12.08
C ASP A 73 -1.55 -10.92 -11.68
N ASP A 74 -2.47 -11.36 -12.55
CA ASP A 74 -3.91 -11.31 -12.28
C ASP A 74 -4.30 -12.15 -11.05
N VAL A 75 -3.76 -13.37 -10.94
CA VAL A 75 -3.99 -14.28 -9.80
C VAL A 75 -3.47 -13.67 -8.51
N CYS A 76 -2.26 -13.10 -8.53
CA CYS A 76 -1.68 -12.43 -7.38
C CYS A 76 -2.51 -11.20 -6.96
N ILE A 77 -2.97 -10.38 -7.92
CA ILE A 77 -3.82 -9.23 -7.64
C ILE A 77 -5.16 -9.66 -7.03
N GLU A 78 -5.77 -10.72 -7.54
CA GLU A 78 -7.02 -11.26 -6.99
C GLU A 78 -6.81 -11.78 -5.55
N HIS A 79 -5.74 -12.53 -5.30
CA HIS A 79 -5.40 -13.00 -3.96
C HIS A 79 -5.14 -11.85 -2.99
N ILE A 80 -4.41 -10.81 -3.42
CA ILE A 80 -4.19 -9.60 -2.61
C ILE A 80 -5.54 -8.93 -2.32
N ALA A 81 -6.41 -8.77 -3.32
CA ALA A 81 -7.72 -8.16 -3.14
C ALA A 81 -8.57 -8.91 -2.11
N ASN A 82 -8.65 -10.24 -2.21
CA ASN A 82 -9.42 -11.07 -1.28
C ASN A 82 -8.85 -11.02 0.14
N HIS A 83 -7.53 -10.91 0.29
CA HIS A 83 -6.89 -10.75 1.59
C HIS A 83 -7.18 -9.38 2.21
N LEU A 84 -7.24 -8.31 1.40
CA LEU A 84 -7.40 -6.95 1.88
C LEU A 84 -8.72 -6.73 2.63
N ASP A 85 -9.81 -7.39 2.24
CA ASP A 85 -11.10 -7.21 2.91
C ASP A 85 -11.07 -7.66 4.37
N ASN A 86 -10.55 -8.87 4.61
CA ASN A 86 -10.35 -9.38 5.97
C ASN A 86 -9.33 -8.53 6.73
N PHE A 87 -8.27 -8.07 6.04
CA PHE A 87 -7.26 -7.24 6.69
C PHE A 87 -7.81 -5.87 7.13
N ARG A 88 -8.69 -5.25 6.34
CA ARG A 88 -9.38 -4.00 6.72
C ARG A 88 -10.22 -4.16 7.97
N ILE A 89 -10.96 -5.27 8.07
CA ILE A 89 -11.77 -5.57 9.26
C ILE A 89 -10.87 -5.69 10.50
N ASN A 90 -9.78 -6.44 10.39
CA ASN A 90 -8.83 -6.61 11.49
C ASN A 90 -8.20 -5.29 11.92
N VAL A 91 -7.79 -4.45 10.96
CA VAL A 91 -7.25 -3.12 11.26
C VAL A 91 -8.31 -2.21 11.90
N GLY A 92 -9.56 -2.27 11.43
CA GLY A 92 -10.68 -1.53 12.02
C GLY A 92 -10.89 -1.88 13.50
N VAL A 93 -10.92 -3.17 13.83
CA VAL A 93 -11.04 -3.63 15.22
C VAL A 93 -9.88 -3.12 16.10
N LEU A 94 -8.66 -3.10 15.57
CA LEU A 94 -7.50 -2.57 16.28
C LEU A 94 -7.61 -1.06 16.50
N VAL A 95 -8.01 -0.30 15.48
CA VAL A 95 -8.22 1.14 15.60
C VAL A 95 -9.29 1.44 16.66
N ASP A 96 -10.43 0.75 16.60
CA ASP A 96 -11.52 0.91 17.58
C ASP A 96 -11.04 0.60 19.00
N TYR A 97 -10.24 -0.46 19.16
CA TYR A 97 -9.63 -0.80 20.44
C TYR A 97 -8.70 0.31 20.96
N TYR A 98 -7.83 0.85 20.11
CA TYR A 98 -6.91 1.93 20.48
C TYR A 98 -7.66 3.20 20.90
N LEU A 99 -8.72 3.55 20.17
CA LEU A 99 -9.58 4.68 20.52
C LEU A 99 -10.30 4.44 21.85
N ALA A 100 -10.95 3.28 22.02
CA ALA A 100 -11.68 2.94 23.24
C ALA A 100 -10.79 2.91 24.49
N LYS A 101 -9.53 2.50 24.33
CA LYS A 101 -8.54 2.46 25.42
C LYS A 101 -7.72 3.75 25.56
N LYS A 102 -7.97 4.76 24.73
CA LYS A 102 -7.22 6.03 24.71
C LYS A 102 -5.70 5.80 24.54
N LEU A 103 -5.35 4.86 23.69
CA LEU A 103 -3.96 4.49 23.36
C LEU A 103 -3.46 5.16 22.08
N GLU A 104 -4.31 5.91 21.39
CA GLU A 104 -3.93 6.61 20.17
C GLU A 104 -2.97 7.76 20.49
N THR A 105 -1.76 7.70 19.94
CA THR A 105 -0.76 8.75 20.08
C THR A 105 -1.16 9.95 19.20
N PRO A 106 -1.16 11.19 19.73
CA PRO A 106 -1.42 12.38 18.92
C PRO A 106 -0.50 12.46 17.70
N ALA A 107 -1.04 12.93 16.58
CA ALA A 107 -0.24 13.27 15.41
C ALA A 107 0.79 14.35 15.76
N SER A 108 2.01 14.18 15.25
CA SER A 108 3.19 15.06 15.47
C SER A 108 3.23 16.24 14.50
#